data_AF-A0A359LPT1-F1
#
_entry.id   AF-A0A359LPT1-F1
#
_cell.length_a   1.000
_cell.length_b   1.000
_cell.length_c   1.000
_cell.angle_alpha   90.00
_cell.angle_beta   90.00
_cell.angle_gamma   90.00
#
_symmetry.space_group_name_H-M   'P 1'
#
loop_
_entity.id
_entity.type
_entity.pdbx_description
1 polymer ?
#
loop_
_entity_poly.entity_id
_entity_poly.type
_entity_poly.pdbx_seq_one_letter_code
_entity_poly.pdbx_strand_id
1 'polypeptide(L)' 'MNSLSLSEVQYLNLVALTILRDAIARDPIAACTTFGLRRDELEALEPLLAPERILAAVANSGNESLIALREDAATLLS' A
#
# COMPACT_ATOMS: atom_id res chain seq x y z
N MET A 1 -2.64 26.89 -12.10
CA MET A 1 -2.93 25.48 -11.79
C MET A 1 -1.98 25.08 -10.68
N ASN A 2 -2.46 24.92 -9.44
CA ASN A 2 -1.63 24.36 -8.37
C ASN A 2 -1.45 22.87 -8.67
N SER A 3 -0.27 22.49 -9.13
CA SER A 3 0.14 21.10 -9.13
C SER A 3 0.23 20.66 -7.67
N LEU A 4 -0.78 19.92 -7.20
CA LEU A 4 -0.68 19.20 -5.94
C LEU A 4 0.39 18.12 -6.13
N SER A 5 1.61 18.44 -5.72
CA SER A 5 2.72 17.48 -5.70
C SER A 5 2.60 16.64 -4.44
N LEU A 6 2.47 15.33 -4.59
CA LEU A 6 2.62 14.40 -3.48
C LEU A 6 4.07 14.47 -2.98
N SER A 7 4.27 14.38 -1.66
CA SER A 7 5.61 14.11 -1.14
C SER A 7 6.10 12.73 -1.59
N GLU A 8 7.39 12.46 -1.48
CA GLU A 8 7.97 11.15 -1.83
C GLU A 8 7.28 10.01 -1.08
N VAL A 9 6.97 10.23 0.20
CA VAL A 9 6.30 9.25 1.06
C VAL A 9 4.84 9.07 0.67
N GLN A 10 4.13 10.15 0.35
CA GLN A 10 2.75 10.05 -0.14
C GLN A 10 2.67 9.32 -1.49
N TYR A 11 3.63 9.58 -2.38
CA TYR A 11 3.72 8.87 -3.66
C TYR A 11 4.03 7.38 -3.45
N LEU A 12 4.97 7.04 -2.56
CA LEU A 12 5.26 5.65 -2.19
C LEU A 12 4.01 4.93 -1.65
N ASN A 13 3.30 5.57 -0.72
CA ASN A 13 2.06 5.04 -0.15
C ASN A 13 1.00 4.81 -1.23
N LEU A 14 0.82 5.76 -2.15
CA LEU A 14 -0.15 5.64 -3.24
C LEU A 14 0.18 4.46 -4.16
N VAL A 15 1.44 4.33 -4.56
CA VAL A 15 1.89 3.26 -5.46
C VAL A 15 1.66 1.90 -4.81
N ALA A 16 2.07 1.73 -3.55
CA ALA A 16 1.95 0.45 -2.89
C ALA A 16 0.51 0.03 -2.61
N LEU A 17 -0.33 0.95 -2.11
CA LEU A 17 -1.75 0.66 -1.87
C LEU A 17 -2.48 0.33 -3.17
N THR A 18 -2.11 1.00 -4.27
CA THR A 18 -2.66 0.72 -5.61
C THR A 18 -2.26 -0.67 -6.09
N ILE A 19 -0.98 -1.04 -5.98
CA ILE A 19 -0.49 -2.38 -6.33
C ILE A 19 -1.20 -3.44 -5.50
N LEU A 20 -1.35 -3.22 -4.19
CA LEU A 20 -1.99 -4.17 -3.29
C LEU A 20 -3.46 -4.38 -3.67
N ARG A 21 -4.20 -3.28 -3.90
CA ARG A 21 -5.59 -3.34 -4.38
C ARG A 21 -5.71 -4.14 -5.68
N ASP A 22 -4.87 -3.83 -6.67
CA ASP A 22 -4.96 -4.45 -7.99
C ASP A 22 -4.56 -5.93 -7.96
N ALA A 23 -3.63 -6.31 -7.09
CA ALA A 23 -3.26 -7.70 -6.87
C ALA A 23 -4.39 -8.49 -6.19
N ILE A 24 -5.00 -7.93 -5.13
CA ILE A 24 -6.14 -8.51 -4.44
C ILE A 24 -7.32 -8.69 -5.41
N ALA A 25 -7.66 -7.65 -6.17
CA ALA A 25 -8.75 -7.70 -7.14
C ALA A 25 -8.54 -8.75 -8.24
N ARG A 26 -7.28 -9.07 -8.58
CA ARG A 26 -6.94 -10.08 -9.58
C ARG A 26 -7.02 -11.50 -9.04
N ASP A 27 -6.37 -11.75 -7.91
CA ASP A 27 -6.35 -13.05 -7.24
C ASP A 27 -6.09 -12.85 -5.74
N PRO A 28 -7.14 -12.87 -4.91
CA PRO A 28 -7.01 -12.65 -3.48
C PRO A 28 -6.13 -13.70 -2.78
N ILE A 29 -6.15 -14.96 -3.25
CA ILE A 29 -5.40 -16.06 -2.63
C ILE A 29 -3.90 -15.90 -2.94
N ALA A 30 -3.56 -15.62 -4.19
CA ALA A 30 -2.19 -15.34 -4.58
C ALA A 30 -1.66 -14.07 -3.92
N ALA A 31 -2.50 -13.03 -3.78
CA ALA A 31 -2.14 -11.79 -3.10
C ALA A 31 -1.80 -12.04 -1.63
N CYS A 32 -2.59 -12.83 -0.89
CA CYS A 32 -2.26 -13.23 0.48
C CYS A 32 -0.86 -13.85 0.58
N THR A 33 -0.55 -14.78 -0.32
CA THR A 33 0.75 -15.45 -0.33
C THR A 33 1.89 -14.49 -0.68
N THR A 34 1.66 -13.60 -1.65
CA THR A 34 2.67 -12.66 -2.16
C THR A 34 3.00 -11.57 -1.15
N PHE A 35 2.00 -11.03 -0.46
CA PHE A 35 2.14 -9.93 0.50
C PHE A 35 2.19 -10.41 1.96
N GLY A 36 2.17 -11.72 2.19
CA GLY A 36 2.20 -12.30 3.53
C GLY A 36 0.96 -11.97 4.38
N LEU A 37 -0.19 -11.70 3.75
CA LEU A 37 -1.44 -11.41 4.45
C LEU A 37 -2.13 -12.70 4.85
N ARG A 38 -2.64 -12.74 6.08
CA ARG A 38 -3.62 -13.75 6.50
C ARG A 38 -4.98 -13.46 5.88
N ARG A 39 -5.85 -14.47 5.81
CA ARG A 39 -7.18 -14.32 5.20
C ARG A 39 -8.06 -13.31 5.95
N ASP A 40 -8.02 -13.33 7.28
CA ASP A 40 -8.73 -12.37 8.13
C ASP A 40 -8.23 -10.94 7.92
N GLU A 41 -6.92 -10.75 7.72
CA GLU A 41 -6.34 -9.44 7.40
C GLU A 41 -6.79 -8.96 6.02
N LEU A 42 -6.83 -9.86 5.03
CA LEU A 42 -7.31 -9.55 3.69
C LEU A 42 -8.78 -9.10 3.71
N GLU A 43 -9.65 -9.87 4.36
CA GLU A 43 -11.09 -9.58 4.47
C GLU A 43 -11.35 -8.22 5.15
N ALA A 44 -10.53 -7.87 6.15
CA ALA A 44 -10.58 -6.57 6.82
C ALA A 44 -10.03 -5.42 5.94
N LEU A 45 -9.03 -5.70 5.11
CA LEU A 45 -8.31 -4.70 4.31
C LEU A 45 -9.03 -4.36 3.00
N GLU A 46 -9.66 -5.35 2.35
CA GLU A 46 -10.28 -5.19 1.02
C GLU A 46 -11.28 -4.00 0.95
N PRO A 47 -12.19 -3.79 1.91
CA PRO A 47 -13.11 -2.64 1.89
C PRO A 47 -12.41 -1.28 2.07
N LEU A 48 -11.19 -1.27 2.62
CA LEU A 48 -10.40 -0.07 2.86
C LEU A 48 -9.59 0.37 1.63
N LEU A 49 -9.43 -0.52 0.64
CA LEU A 49 -8.65 -0.30 -0.58
C LEU A 49 -9.47 0.29 -1.74
N ALA A 50 -10.66 0.81 -1.47
CA ALA A 50 -11.41 1.58 -2.47
C ALA A 50 -10.58 2.79 -2.96
N PRO A 51 -10.59 3.15 -4.27
CA PRO A 51 -9.74 4.20 -4.82
C PRO A 51 -9.83 5.54 -4.07
N GLU A 52 -11.03 5.95 -3.69
CA GLU A 52 -11.29 7.20 -2.97
C GLU A 52 -10.72 7.15 -1.55
N ARG A 53 -10.78 5.97 -0.91
CA ARG A 53 -10.20 5.75 0.43
C ARG A 53 -8.69 5.74 0.40
N ILE A 54 -8.08 5.14 -0.62
CA ILE A 54 -6.63 5.18 -0.84
C ILE A 54 -6.17 6.63 -0.99
N LEU A 55 -6.83 7.42 -1.84
CA LEU A 55 -6.48 8.82 -2.04
C LEU A 55 -6.63 9.63 -0.76
N ALA A 56 -7.72 9.43 -0.01
CA ALA A 56 -7.93 10.07 1.28
C ALA A 56 -6.84 9.67 2.30
N ALA A 57 -6.48 8.39 2.37
CA ALA A 57 -5.43 7.92 3.27
C ALA A 57 -4.06 8.54 2.92
N VAL A 58 -3.69 8.56 1.64
CA VAL A 58 -2.43 9.17 1.15
C VAL A 58 -2.39 10.68 1.41
N ALA A 59 -3.49 11.39 1.14
CA ALA A 59 -3.55 12.83 1.37
C ALA A 59 -3.41 13.19 2.86
N ASN A 60 -3.92 12.33 3.74
CA ASN A 60 -3.90 12.55 5.19
C ASN A 60 -2.73 11.88 5.93
N SER A 61 -1.88 11.07 5.27
CA SER A 61 -0.76 10.37 5.91
C SER A 61 0.43 11.26 6.28
N GLY A 62 0.41 12.54 5.88
CA GLY A 62 1.55 13.43 6.05
C GLY A 62 2.83 12.86 5.40
N ASN A 63 3.95 12.92 6.10
CA ASN A 63 5.25 12.38 5.66
C ASN A 63 5.60 11.02 6.29
N GLU A 64 4.59 10.24 6.70
CA GLU A 64 4.80 8.92 7.27
C GLU A 64 4.48 7.81 6.27
N SER A 65 5.39 6.82 6.20
CA SER A 65 5.22 5.66 5.33
C SER A 65 4.24 4.69 5.98
N LEU A 66 3.26 4.22 5.20
CA LEU A 66 2.35 3.15 5.60
C LEU A 66 3.01 1.77 5.51
N ILE A 67 4.19 1.70 4.89
CA ILE A 67 4.94 0.48 4.64
C ILE A 67 6.23 0.55 5.45
N ALA A 68 6.52 -0.50 6.21
CA ALA A 68 7.82 -0.67 6.83
C ALA A 68 8.80 -1.29 5.84
N LEU A 69 10.05 -0.83 5.88
CA LEU A 69 11.14 -1.51 5.20
C LEU A 69 11.33 -2.90 5.85
N ARG A 70 11.59 -3.93 5.04
CA ARG A 70 11.89 -5.27 5.56
C ARG A 70 13.09 -5.23 6.50
N GLU A 71 13.04 -6.04 7.57
CA GLU A 71 14.11 -6.11 8.57
C GLU A 71 15.46 -6.53 7.98
N ASP A 72 15.45 -7.38 6.95
CA ASP A 72 16.63 -7.90 6.25
C ASP A 72 17.05 -7.04 5.04
N ALA A 73 16.42 -5.89 4.80
CA ALA A 73 16.65 -5.10 3.59
C ALA A 73 18.11 -4.69 3.41
N ALA A 74 18.81 -4.31 4.49
CA ALA A 74 20.22 -3.93 4.42
C ALA A 74 21.10 -5.09 3.93
N THR A 75 20.80 -6.32 4.34
CA THR A 75 21.52 -7.53 3.92
C THR A 75 21.20 -7.92 2.49
N LEU A 76 19.99 -7.67 2.01
CA LEU A 76 19.60 -7.97 0.63
C LEU A 76 20.17 -6.98 -0.39
N LEU A 77 20.47 -5.75 0.05
CA LEU A 77 20.94 -4.66 -0.80
C LEU A 77 22.46 -4.46 -0.75
N SER A 78 23.17 -5.21 0.09
CA SER A 78 24.64 -5.23 0.18
C SER A 78 25.27 -6.23 -0.78
#